data_AF-A0A975DQM0-F1
#
_entry.id   AF-A0A975DQM0-F1
#
_cell.length_a   1.000
_cell.length_b   1.000
_cell.length_c   1.000
_cell.angle_alpha   90.00
_cell.angle_beta   90.00
_cell.angle_gamma   90.00
#
_symmetry.space_group_name_H-M   'P 1'
#
loop_
_entity.id
_entity.type
_entity.pdbx_description
1 polymer ?
#
loop_
_entity_poly.entity_id
_entity_poly.type
_entity_poly.pdbx_seq_one_letter_code
_entity_poly.pdbx_strand_id
1 'polypeptide(L)'
;MGQGNRRRRSRKQAAKDCALIRDCVLYAQAVAALKAGYEADPDTDGRYAGALGMRHLRRAERALERIAGREACTSSGLEAKARILPVIVSRRMGLLSDLEATLIARFADEVRGDLCLRRAGGSRL
;
A
#
# COMPACT_ATOMS: atom_id res chain seq x y z
N MET A 1 -32.81 11.62 14.89
CA MET A 1 -31.50 12.18 15.30
C MET A 1 -30.26 11.37 14.82
N GLY A 2 -30.35 10.47 13.82
CA GLY A 2 -29.25 9.53 13.49
C GLY A 2 -28.25 9.91 12.37
N GLN A 3 -28.50 10.96 11.58
CA GLN A 3 -27.69 11.27 10.39
C GLN A 3 -26.36 12.00 10.70
N GLY A 4 -26.32 12.86 11.72
CA GLY A 4 -25.12 13.63 12.08
C GLY A 4 -23.96 12.76 12.60
N ASN A 5 -24.28 11.67 13.31
CA ASN A 5 -23.28 10.77 13.88
C ASN A 5 -22.64 9.85 12.81
N ARG A 6 -23.43 9.39 11.82
CA ARG A 6 -22.90 8.61 10.68
C ARG A 6 -21.94 9.43 9.82
N ARG A 7 -22.31 10.68 9.47
CA ARG A 7 -21.46 11.59 8.69
C ARG A 7 -20.14 11.92 9.39
N ARG A 8 -20.14 12.10 10.71
CA ARG A 8 -18.91 12.30 11.49
C ARG A 8 -18.00 11.07 11.46
N ARG A 9 -18.59 9.87 11.60
CA ARG A 9 -17.85 8.61 11.57
C ARG A 9 -17.20 8.38 10.20
N SER A 10 -17.93 8.52 9.11
CA SER A 10 -17.38 8.35 7.75
C SER A 10 -16.26 9.36 7.45
N ARG A 11 -16.40 10.62 7.88
CA ARG A 11 -15.34 11.64 7.70
C ARG A 11 -14.06 11.31 8.49
N LYS A 12 -14.18 10.79 9.71
CA LYS A 12 -13.04 10.31 10.51
C LYS A 12 -12.36 9.11 9.85
N GLN A 13 -13.15 8.21 9.29
CA GLN A 13 -12.72 7.01 8.57
C GLN A 13 -11.93 7.39 7.31
N ALA A 14 -12.47 8.29 6.49
CA ALA A 14 -11.80 8.84 5.31
C ALA A 14 -10.49 9.58 5.67
N ALA A 15 -10.47 10.34 6.77
CA ALA A 15 -9.26 11.01 7.23
C ALA A 15 -8.13 10.03 7.61
N LYS A 16 -8.46 8.86 8.18
CA LYS A 16 -7.46 7.81 8.44
C LYS A 16 -6.88 7.25 7.15
N ASP A 17 -7.72 7.02 6.15
CA ASP A 17 -7.29 6.46 4.88
C ASP A 17 -6.50 7.45 4.00
N CYS A 18 -6.68 8.76 4.16
CA CYS A 18 -5.83 9.75 3.48
C CYS A 18 -4.34 9.49 3.73
N ALA A 19 -3.96 9.11 4.94
CA ALA A 19 -2.58 8.80 5.28
C ALA A 19 -2.13 7.46 4.69
N LEU A 20 -2.99 6.43 4.71
CA LEU A 20 -2.75 5.13 4.07
C LEU A 20 -2.53 5.29 2.56
N ILE A 21 -3.44 5.97 1.87
CA ILE A 21 -3.39 6.21 0.42
C ILE A 21 -2.11 6.96 0.07
N ARG A 22 -1.74 7.99 0.85
CA ARG A 22 -0.47 8.71 0.66
C ARG A 22 0.72 7.77 0.74
N ASP A 23 0.76 6.88 1.73
CA ASP A 23 1.86 5.93 1.88
C ASP A 23 1.89 4.91 0.73
N CYS A 24 0.75 4.44 0.23
CA CYS A 24 0.67 3.60 -0.98
C CYS A 24 1.28 4.31 -2.21
N VAL A 25 0.95 5.59 -2.42
CA VAL A 25 1.53 6.39 -3.52
C VAL A 25 3.04 6.57 -3.33
N LEU A 26 3.49 6.88 -2.12
CA LEU A 26 4.91 7.05 -1.81
C LEU A 26 5.72 5.77 -2.05
N TYR A 27 5.15 4.61 -1.69
CA TYR A 27 5.74 3.30 -1.99
C TYR A 27 5.91 3.11 -3.49
N ALA A 28 4.83 3.27 -4.26
CA ALA A 28 4.85 3.08 -5.71
C ALA A 28 5.85 4.02 -6.41
N GLN A 29 5.86 5.30 -6.03
CA GLN A 29 6.81 6.27 -6.58
C GLN A 29 8.27 5.93 -6.25
N ALA A 30 8.54 5.46 -5.02
CA ALA A 30 9.89 5.08 -4.63
C ALA A 30 10.39 3.86 -5.41
N VAL A 31 9.55 2.84 -5.60
CA VAL A 31 9.88 1.66 -6.40
C VAL A 31 10.07 2.03 -7.88
N ALA A 32 9.20 2.88 -8.44
CA ALA A 32 9.32 3.34 -9.82
C ALA A 32 10.64 4.12 -10.05
N ALA A 33 11.00 5.02 -9.14
CA ALA A 33 12.24 5.78 -9.22
C ALA A 33 13.48 4.88 -9.12
N LEU A 34 13.44 3.86 -8.24
CA LEU A 34 14.50 2.85 -8.15
C LEU A 34 14.66 2.11 -9.48
N LYS A 35 13.56 1.58 -10.01
CA LYS A 35 13.53 0.84 -11.28
C LYS A 35 14.07 1.67 -12.45
N ALA A 36 13.58 2.89 -12.60
CA ALA A 36 14.01 3.79 -13.67
C ALA A 36 15.52 4.11 -13.58
N GLY A 37 16.07 4.21 -12.38
CA GLY A 37 17.51 4.40 -12.18
C GLY A 37 18.35 3.23 -12.71
N TYR A 38 17.90 1.99 -12.49
CA TYR A 38 18.57 0.79 -13.04
C TYR A 38 18.38 0.66 -14.55
N GLU A 39 17.21 1.00 -15.09
CA GLU A 39 16.96 0.96 -16.54
C GLU A 39 17.78 2.00 -17.32
N ALA A 40 18.13 3.12 -16.67
CA ALA A 40 18.95 4.17 -17.26
C ALA A 40 20.47 3.96 -17.07
N ASP A 41 20.89 3.01 -16.23
CA ASP A 41 22.30 2.74 -15.98
C ASP A 41 22.89 1.93 -17.15
N PRO A 42 23.87 2.48 -17.91
CA PRO A 42 24.52 1.74 -18.98
C PRO A 42 25.45 0.63 -18.45
N ASP A 43 25.79 0.65 -17.16
CA ASP A 43 26.55 -0.42 -16.52
C ASP A 43 25.63 -1.63 -16.23
N THR A 44 25.87 -2.75 -16.91
CA THR A 44 25.08 -3.98 -16.74
C THR A 44 25.16 -4.56 -15.33
N ASP A 45 26.21 -4.22 -14.59
CA ASP A 45 26.36 -4.62 -13.18
C ASP A 45 25.59 -3.67 -12.23
N GLY A 46 25.02 -2.58 -12.75
CA GLY A 46 24.18 -1.64 -12.01
C GLY A 46 24.90 -0.90 -10.88
N ARG A 47 26.23 -0.71 -10.98
CA ARG A 47 27.04 -0.13 -9.88
C ARG A 47 26.64 1.31 -9.58
N TYR A 48 26.30 2.11 -10.59
CA TYR A 48 25.90 3.50 -10.41
C TYR A 48 24.47 3.60 -9.85
N ALA A 49 23.55 2.81 -10.41
CA ALA A 49 22.17 2.72 -9.96
C ALA A 49 22.06 2.19 -8.52
N GLY A 50 22.89 1.21 -8.14
CA GLY A 50 22.86 0.62 -6.81
C GLY A 50 23.09 1.65 -5.71
N ALA A 51 24.22 2.36 -5.74
CA ALA A 51 24.57 3.36 -4.73
C ALA A 51 23.53 4.50 -4.64
N LEU A 52 23.08 5.01 -5.79
CA LEU A 52 22.11 6.11 -5.86
C LEU A 52 20.68 5.67 -5.52
N GLY A 53 20.34 4.41 -5.83
CA GLY A 53 19.04 3.80 -5.64
C GLY A 53 18.72 3.48 -4.19
N MET A 54 19.72 3.28 -3.33
CA MET A 54 19.53 2.89 -1.93
C MET A 54 18.60 3.82 -1.14
N ARG A 55 18.56 5.12 -1.45
CA ARG A 55 17.62 6.05 -0.80
C ARG A 55 16.17 5.75 -1.17
N HIS A 56 15.91 5.34 -2.41
CA HIS A 56 14.58 5.00 -2.92
C HIS A 56 14.14 3.66 -2.33
N LEU A 57 15.05 2.70 -2.22
CA LEU A 57 14.81 1.42 -1.55
C LEU A 57 14.34 1.62 -0.10
N ARG A 58 15.12 2.37 0.71
CA ARG A 58 14.76 2.68 2.10
C ARG A 58 13.44 3.44 2.22
N ARG A 59 13.15 4.34 1.27
CA ARG A 59 11.88 5.08 1.25
C ARG A 59 10.70 4.15 0.99
N ALA A 60 10.85 3.20 0.06
CA ALA A 60 9.84 2.18 -0.21
C ALA A 60 9.61 1.29 1.02
N GLU A 61 10.66 0.78 1.65
CA GLU A 61 10.56 -0.07 2.84
C GLU A 61 9.83 0.62 3.99
N ARG A 62 10.21 1.85 4.32
CA ARG A 62 9.53 2.63 5.36
C ARG A 62 8.06 2.90 5.02
N ALA A 63 7.74 3.14 3.75
CA ALA A 63 6.34 3.32 3.34
C ALA A 63 5.56 2.01 3.51
N LEU A 64 6.16 0.88 3.13
CA LEU A 64 5.56 -0.44 3.26
C LEU A 64 5.29 -0.82 4.72
N GLU A 65 6.21 -0.55 5.64
CA GLU A 65 6.01 -0.74 7.08
C GLU A 65 4.80 0.05 7.59
N ARG A 66 4.67 1.32 7.18
CA ARG A 66 3.51 2.16 7.55
C ARG A 66 2.20 1.65 6.97
N ILE A 67 2.22 1.13 5.74
CA ILE A 67 1.04 0.52 5.10
C ILE A 67 0.64 -0.75 5.85
N ALA A 68 1.60 -1.62 6.17
CA ALA A 68 1.36 -2.88 6.89
C ALA A 68 0.78 -2.66 8.30
N GLY A 69 1.14 -1.53 8.93
CA GLY A 69 0.63 -1.13 10.24
C GLY A 69 -0.73 -0.42 10.23
N ARG A 70 -1.35 -0.17 9.07
CA ARG A 70 -2.62 0.55 8.97
C ARG A 70 -3.70 -0.29 8.32
N GLU A 71 -4.83 -0.43 9.00
CA GLU A 71 -6.03 -1.05 8.45
C GLU A 71 -6.72 -0.11 7.45
N ALA A 72 -7.13 -0.63 6.30
CA ALA A 72 -7.97 0.11 5.37
C ALA A 72 -9.38 0.29 5.94
N CYS A 73 -9.79 1.55 6.06
CA CYS A 73 -11.00 1.92 6.77
C CYS A 73 -12.13 2.35 5.82
N THR A 74 -11.87 2.48 4.52
CA THR A 74 -12.81 2.83 3.44
C THR A 74 -12.51 2.01 2.18
N SER A 75 -13.44 2.02 1.21
CA SER A 75 -13.23 1.30 -0.07
C SER A 75 -12.03 1.85 -0.84
N SER A 76 -11.78 3.16 -0.76
CA SER A 76 -10.61 3.80 -1.38
C SER A 76 -9.29 3.40 -0.72
N GLY A 77 -9.29 3.17 0.59
CA GLY A 77 -8.11 2.63 1.28
C GLY A 77 -7.79 1.19 0.85
N LEU A 78 -8.82 0.34 0.74
CA LEU A 78 -8.68 -1.02 0.22
C LEU A 78 -8.17 -1.01 -1.22
N GLU A 79 -8.75 -0.16 -2.07
CA GLU A 79 -8.33 -0.01 -3.46
C GLU A 79 -6.88 0.46 -3.57
N ALA A 80 -6.45 1.41 -2.73
CA ALA A 80 -5.07 1.87 -2.72
C ALA A 80 -4.08 0.75 -2.34
N LYS A 81 -4.42 -0.09 -1.35
CA LYS A 81 -3.63 -1.30 -1.04
C LYS A 81 -3.61 -2.28 -2.20
N ALA A 82 -4.76 -2.55 -2.82
CA ALA A 82 -4.85 -3.46 -3.96
C ALA A 82 -3.94 -3.01 -5.12
N ARG A 83 -3.92 -1.71 -5.42
CA ARG A 83 -3.13 -1.13 -6.51
C ARG A 83 -1.62 -1.24 -6.34
N ILE A 84 -1.10 -1.39 -5.11
CA ILE A 84 0.34 -1.57 -4.88
C ILE A 84 0.77 -3.04 -4.86
N LEU A 85 -0.15 -4.01 -4.81
CA LEU A 85 0.22 -5.44 -4.78
C LEU A 85 1.02 -5.87 -6.02
N PRO A 86 0.66 -5.49 -7.26
CA PRO A 86 1.48 -5.82 -8.43
C PRO A 86 2.90 -5.23 -8.31
N VAL A 87 3.03 -4.03 -7.74
CA VAL A 87 4.34 -3.38 -7.52
C VAL A 87 5.18 -4.18 -6.52
N ILE A 88 4.58 -4.69 -5.44
CA ILE A 88 5.23 -5.55 -4.46
C ILE A 88 5.73 -6.84 -5.14
N VAL A 89 4.85 -7.53 -5.85
CA VAL A 89 5.16 -8.83 -6.49
C VAL A 89 6.24 -8.67 -7.57
N SER A 90 6.15 -7.65 -8.42
CA SER A 90 7.10 -7.43 -9.50
C SER A 90 8.50 -7.00 -9.02
N ARG A 91 8.61 -6.35 -7.85
CA ARG A 91 9.90 -5.83 -7.33
C ARG A 91 10.94 -6.92 -7.10
N ARG A 92 10.52 -8.13 -6.72
CA ARG A 92 11.41 -9.25 -6.36
C ARG A 92 11.14 -10.51 -7.19
N MET A 93 10.71 -10.33 -8.45
CA MET A 93 10.40 -11.45 -9.37
C MET A 93 9.45 -12.49 -8.75
N GLY A 94 8.47 -12.04 -7.95
CA GLY A 94 7.52 -12.92 -7.27
C GLY A 94 7.96 -13.48 -5.91
N LEU A 95 9.21 -13.25 -5.47
CA LEU A 95 9.63 -13.58 -4.11
C LEU A 95 9.17 -12.51 -3.13
N LEU A 96 8.52 -12.92 -2.05
CA LEU A 96 8.02 -12.01 -1.02
C LEU A 96 8.93 -12.03 0.20
N SER A 97 9.22 -10.86 0.77
CA SER A 97 9.70 -10.78 2.16
C SER A 97 8.59 -11.12 3.14
N ASP A 98 8.95 -11.45 4.39
CA ASP A 98 7.99 -11.72 5.46
C ASP A 98 7.02 -10.56 5.69
N LEU A 99 7.51 -9.31 5.56
CA LEU A 99 6.70 -8.11 5.67
C LEU A 99 5.68 -8.02 4.53
N GLU A 100 6.11 -8.28 3.29
CA GLU A 100 5.25 -8.26 2.10
C GLU A 100 4.18 -9.37 2.18
N ALA A 101 4.57 -10.59 2.58
CA ALA A 101 3.64 -11.70 2.80
C ALA A 101 2.61 -11.38 3.90
N THR A 102 3.07 -10.82 5.03
CA THR A 102 2.20 -10.39 6.13
C THR A 102 1.20 -9.31 5.69
N LEU A 103 1.67 -8.34 4.90
CA LEU A 103 0.80 -7.29 4.36
C LEU A 103 -0.28 -7.88 3.46
N ILE A 104 0.09 -8.79 2.56
CA ILE A 104 -0.84 -9.45 1.64
C ILE A 104 -1.88 -10.27 2.42
N ALA A 105 -1.46 -11.03 3.43
CA ALA A 105 -2.36 -11.80 4.27
C ALA A 105 -3.36 -10.89 5.02
N ARG A 106 -2.87 -9.81 5.65
CA ARG A 106 -3.73 -8.82 6.32
C ARG A 106 -4.70 -8.16 5.36
N PHE A 107 -4.23 -7.79 4.17
CA PHE A 107 -5.11 -7.24 3.14
C PHE A 107 -6.22 -8.23 2.74
N ALA A 108 -5.90 -9.52 2.60
CA ALA A 108 -6.91 -10.54 2.31
C ALA A 108 -7.97 -10.65 3.43
N ASP A 109 -7.55 -10.54 4.70
CA ASP A 109 -8.48 -10.52 5.83
C ASP A 109 -9.35 -9.26 5.85
N GLU A 110 -8.79 -8.09 5.53
CA GLU A 110 -9.53 -6.83 5.39
C GLU A 110 -10.60 -6.92 4.29
N VAL A 111 -10.24 -7.49 3.13
CA VAL A 111 -11.17 -7.72 2.01
C VAL A 111 -12.27 -8.71 2.43
N ARG A 112 -11.91 -9.81 3.11
CA ARG A 112 -12.90 -10.77 3.62
C ARG A 112 -13.88 -10.09 4.58
N GLY A 113 -13.37 -9.26 5.49
CA GLY A 113 -14.18 -8.47 6.41
C GLY A 113 -15.17 -7.55 5.70
N ASP A 114 -14.72 -6.81 4.69
CA ASP A 114 -15.58 -5.92 3.90
C ASP A 114 -16.67 -6.69 3.15
N LEU A 115 -16.31 -7.80 2.50
CA LEU A 115 -17.26 -8.64 1.76
C LEU A 115 -18.35 -9.24 2.66
N CYS A 116 -17.99 -9.73 3.86
CA CYS A 116 -18.95 -10.25 4.82
C CYS A 116 -19.98 -9.19 5.25
N LEU A 117 -19.55 -7.94 5.42
CA LEU A 117 -20.43 -6.85 5.83
C LEU A 117 -21.40 -6.45 4.73
N ARG A 118 -20.91 -6.31 3.49
CA ARG A 118 -21.77 -6.03 2.33
C ARG A 118 -22.87 -7.07 2.17
N ARG A 119 -22.55 -8.36 2.39
CA ARG A 119 -23.53 -9.46 2.37
C ARG A 119 -24.58 -9.36 3.47
N ALA A 120 -24.21 -8.85 4.64
CA ALA A 120 -25.12 -8.64 5.77
C ALA A 120 -26.00 -7.38 5.65
N GLY A 121 -25.96 -6.67 4.51
CA GLY A 121 -26.67 -5.39 4.32
C GLY A 121 -26.07 -4.23 5.11
N GLY A 122 -24.90 -4.41 5.72
CA GLY A 122 -24.16 -3.37 6.42
C GLY A 122 -23.06 -2.78 5.55
N SER A 123 -22.79 -1.48 5.67
CA SER A 123 -21.55 -0.89 5.19
C SER A 123 -20.66 -0.52 6.39
N ARG A 124 -19.41 -1.01 6.43
CA ARG A 124 -18.38 -0.43 7.33
C ARG A 124 -17.56 0.68 6.70
N LEU A 125 -17.80 0.99 5.42
CA LEU A 125 -17.07 1.96 4.62
C LEU A 125 -18.04 3.03 4.11
#